data_AF-A0A3N4MI53-F1
#
_entry.id   AF-A0A3N4MI53-F1
#
_cell.length_a   1.000
_cell.length_b   1.000
_cell.length_c   1.000
_cell.angle_alpha   90.00
_cell.angle_beta   90.00
_cell.angle_gamma   90.00
#
_symmetry.space_group_name_H-M   'P 1'
#
loop_
_entity.id
_entity.type
_entity.pdbx_description
1 polymer ?
#
loop_
_entity_poly.entity_id
_entity_poly.type
_entity_poly.pdbx_seq_one_letter_code
_entity_poly.pdbx_strand_id
1 'polypeptide(L)'
;MGSSDILSEKTKQMVQVSYSYKNREFFQLEDSIMNQIAESGKRMLFALLEPIHDVLITENGKIKICLDERPNIELEGFSAPVKHQIECTLRGEEYEN
;
A
#
# COMPACT_ATOMS: atom_id res chain seq x y z
N MET A 1 -31.67 15.65 9.31
CA MET A 1 -31.41 14.76 8.16
C MET A 1 -29.94 14.95 7.83
N GLY A 2 -29.01 14.32 8.56
CA GLY A 2 -28.61 12.91 8.45
C GLY A 2 -27.42 12.87 7.46
N SER A 3 -26.19 13.16 7.88
CA SER A 3 -25.20 12.23 8.49
C SER A 3 -24.73 11.14 7.54
N SER A 4 -23.88 11.52 6.59
CA SER A 4 -22.96 10.69 5.78
C SER A 4 -22.25 11.72 4.89
N ASP A 5 -21.09 12.26 5.21
CA ASP A 5 -19.81 11.54 5.26
C ASP A 5 -18.81 12.22 6.23
N ILE A 6 -19.17 12.33 7.51
CA ILE A 6 -18.26 12.71 8.61
C ILE A 6 -17.55 11.45 9.18
N LEU A 7 -17.47 10.38 8.37
CA LEU A 7 -16.82 9.11 8.72
C LEU A 7 -15.62 8.87 7.80
N SER A 8 -14.57 9.64 8.02
CA SER A 8 -13.22 9.07 8.05
C SER A 8 -12.39 9.87 9.04
N GLU A 9 -12.91 9.97 10.26
CA GLU A 9 -12.17 9.67 11.48
C GLU A 9 -10.67 9.43 11.25
N LYS A 10 -9.84 10.40 11.67
CA LYS A 10 -8.39 10.31 11.92
C LYS A 10 -7.81 8.90 11.68
N THR A 11 -7.57 8.53 10.44
CA THR A 11 -6.70 7.40 10.15
C THR A 11 -5.31 7.88 10.49
N LYS A 12 -4.78 7.40 11.63
CA LYS A 12 -3.33 7.30 11.87
C LYS A 12 -2.71 6.96 10.51
N GLN A 13 -1.78 7.79 10.02
CA GLN A 13 -1.19 7.74 8.68
C GLN A 13 -1.05 6.30 8.17
N MET A 14 -2.10 5.79 7.53
CA MET A 14 -2.13 4.44 7.02
C MET A 14 -1.45 4.53 5.67
N VAL A 15 -0.44 3.68 5.43
CA VAL A 15 0.32 3.70 4.17
C VAL A 15 -0.61 3.80 2.99
N GLN A 16 -0.33 4.77 2.11
CA GLN A 16 -1.11 4.95 0.89
C GLN A 16 -0.76 3.80 -0.06
N VAL A 17 -1.76 3.03 -0.45
CA VAL A 17 -1.62 1.96 -1.44
C VAL A 17 -2.48 2.28 -2.65
N SER A 18 -1.88 2.26 -3.83
CA SER A 18 -2.55 2.50 -5.11
C SER A 18 -2.17 1.43 -6.14
N TYR A 19 -2.95 1.35 -7.22
CA TYR A 19 -2.70 0.46 -8.34
C TYR A 19 -2.37 1.26 -9.58
N SER A 20 -1.44 0.78 -10.40
CA SER A 20 -1.29 1.28 -11.76
C SER A 20 -1.59 0.20 -12.80
N TYR A 21 -2.31 0.58 -13.85
CA TYR A 21 -2.61 -0.26 -15.00
C TYR A 21 -2.70 0.60 -16.26
N LYS A 22 -2.08 0.17 -17.35
CA LYS A 22 -1.92 0.91 -18.62
C LYS A 22 -1.44 2.34 -18.40
N ASN A 23 -0.42 2.52 -17.55
CA ASN A 23 0.14 3.84 -17.17
C ASN A 23 -0.87 4.80 -16.52
N ARG A 24 -1.98 4.30 -15.97
CA ARG A 24 -2.93 5.09 -15.20
C ARG A 24 -2.96 4.59 -13.77
N GLU A 25 -2.99 5.53 -12.83
CA GLU A 25 -3.09 5.23 -11.41
C GLU A 25 -4.55 5.26 -10.96
N PHE A 26 -4.93 4.27 -10.17
CA PHE A 26 -6.28 4.06 -9.68
C PHE A 26 -6.28 3.81 -8.18
N PHE A 27 -7.20 4.48 -7.49
CA PHE A 27 -7.55 4.16 -6.10
C PHE A 27 -8.63 3.07 -6.03
N GLN A 28 -9.40 2.91 -7.10
CA GLN A 28 -10.42 1.88 -7.31
C GLN A 28 -10.51 1.59 -8.82
N LEU A 29 -10.59 0.31 -9.20
CA LEU A 29 -10.73 -0.10 -10.60
C LEU A 29 -12.22 -0.32 -10.93
N GLU A 30 -12.66 0.08 -12.13
CA GLU A 30 -14.06 -0.07 -12.56
C GLU A 30 -14.43 -1.53 -12.92
N ASP A 31 -13.46 -2.35 -13.32
CA ASP A 31 -13.67 -3.77 -13.64
C ASP A 31 -13.75 -4.64 -12.37
N SER A 32 -14.83 -5.44 -12.24
CA SER A 32 -15.12 -6.19 -11.01
C SER A 32 -14.05 -7.21 -10.61
N ILE A 33 -13.41 -7.89 -11.56
CA ILE A 33 -12.35 -8.89 -11.28
C ILE A 33 -11.05 -8.21 -10.90
N MET A 34 -10.60 -7.21 -11.67
CA MET A 34 -9.36 -6.50 -11.39
C MET A 34 -9.43 -5.73 -10.08
N ASN A 35 -10.59 -5.13 -9.76
CA ASN A 35 -10.81 -4.48 -8.49
C ASN A 35 -10.78 -5.47 -7.32
N GLN A 36 -11.30 -6.69 -7.49
CA GLN A 36 -11.20 -7.74 -6.46
C GLN A 36 -9.75 -8.20 -6.25
N ILE A 37 -8.98 -8.39 -7.33
CA ILE A 37 -7.55 -8.75 -7.25
C ILE A 37 -6.78 -7.63 -6.55
N ALA A 38 -7.03 -6.39 -6.94
CA ALA A 38 -6.44 -5.21 -6.32
C ALA A 38 -6.74 -5.17 -4.82
N GLU A 39 -8.01 -5.15 -4.42
CA GLU A 39 -8.41 -5.13 -3.01
C GLU A 39 -7.85 -6.30 -2.19
N SER A 40 -7.80 -7.50 -2.78
CA SER A 40 -7.17 -8.66 -2.14
C SER A 40 -5.67 -8.45 -1.93
N GLY A 41 -4.97 -7.93 -2.94
CA GLY A 41 -3.55 -7.59 -2.86
C GLY A 41 -3.29 -6.51 -1.81
N LYS A 42 -4.16 -5.50 -1.71
CA LYS A 42 -4.09 -4.43 -0.69
C LYS A 42 -4.11 -5.00 0.72
N ARG A 43 -5.10 -5.86 0.98
CA ARG A 43 -5.30 -6.47 2.30
C ARG A 43 -4.13 -7.36 2.67
N MET A 44 -3.62 -8.15 1.71
CA MET A 44 -2.45 -8.99 1.93
C MET A 44 -1.20 -8.16 2.23
N LEU A 45 -0.99 -7.06 1.48
CA LEU A 45 0.12 -6.15 1.71
C LEU A 45 0.05 -5.53 3.11
N PHE A 46 -1.13 -5.08 3.55
CA PHE A 46 -1.30 -4.57 4.92
C PHE A 46 -1.02 -5.63 5.99
N ALA A 47 -1.46 -6.87 5.78
CA ALA A 47 -1.19 -7.95 6.72
C ALA A 47 0.31 -8.27 6.82
N LEU A 48 1.04 -8.25 5.69
CA LEU A 48 2.49 -8.48 5.67
C LEU A 48 3.26 -7.35 6.35
N LEU A 49 2.79 -6.11 6.22
CA LEU A 49 3.47 -4.92 6.75
C LEU A 49 3.03 -4.53 8.16
N GLU A 50 2.04 -5.21 8.74
CA GLU A 50 1.56 -4.98 10.11
C GLU A 50 2.70 -4.97 11.16
N PRO A 51 3.70 -5.87 11.11
CA PRO A 51 4.82 -5.86 12.06
C PRO A 51 5.67 -4.58 12.06
N ILE A 52 5.67 -3.83 10.96
CA ILE A 52 6.47 -2.60 10.80
C ILE A 52 5.59 -1.35 10.68
N HIS A 53 4.30 -1.46 11.00
CA HIS A 53 3.33 -0.37 10.87
C HIS A 53 3.79 0.93 11.55
N ASP A 54 4.37 0.84 12.75
CA ASP A 54 4.83 2.01 13.50
C ASP A 54 5.97 2.78 12.80
N VAL A 55 6.80 2.09 12.00
CA VAL A 55 7.81 2.75 11.17
C VAL A 55 7.13 3.46 10.00
N LEU A 56 6.18 2.77 9.37
CA LEU A 56 5.50 3.26 8.17
C LEU A 56 4.67 4.52 8.42
N ILE A 57 4.03 4.66 9.57
CA ILE A 57 3.23 5.86 9.90
C ILE A 57 4.09 7.12 10.08
N THR A 58 5.40 6.97 10.27
CA THR A 58 6.33 8.11 10.42
C THR A 58 6.81 8.67 9.09
N GLU A 59 6.52 7.98 7.99
CA GLU A 59 6.95 8.33 6.64
C GLU A 59 5.76 8.82 5.80
N ASN A 60 6.00 9.81 4.93
CA ASN A 60 5.02 10.22 3.92
C ASN A 60 5.19 9.40 2.64
N GLY A 61 5.13 8.08 2.79
CA GLY A 61 5.39 7.11 1.73
C GLY A 61 4.11 6.53 1.11
N LYS A 62 4.25 6.05 -0.12
CA LYS A 62 3.20 5.43 -0.92
C LYS A 62 3.73 4.17 -1.59
N ILE A 63 2.95 3.09 -1.47
CA ILE A 63 3.23 1.82 -2.14
C ILE A 63 2.33 1.73 -3.36
N LYS A 64 2.93 1.64 -4.55
CA LYS A 64 2.21 1.48 -5.80
C LYS A 64 2.37 0.06 -6.31
N ILE A 65 1.27 -0.63 -6.55
CA ILE A 65 1.24 -1.98 -7.12
C ILE A 65 0.97 -1.82 -8.62
N CYS A 66 1.98 -2.07 -9.46
CA CYS A 66 1.81 -2.03 -10.90
C CYS A 66 1.32 -3.38 -11.40
N LEU A 67 0.21 -3.37 -12.15
CA LEU A 67 -0.47 -4.57 -12.69
C LEU A 67 -0.31 -4.71 -14.21
N ASP A 68 0.68 -4.02 -14.78
CA ASP A 68 1.02 -4.10 -16.21
C ASP A 68 1.75 -5.41 -16.57
N GLU A 69 2.28 -5.51 -17.79
CA GLU A 69 2.92 -6.73 -18.33
C GLU A 69 4.06 -7.29 -17.45
N ARG A 70 4.64 -6.47 -16.57
CA ARG A 70 5.58 -6.88 -15.53
C ARG A 70 5.11 -6.38 -14.18
N PRO A 71 4.33 -7.18 -13.44
CA PRO A 71 3.85 -6.77 -12.14
C PRO A 71 5.02 -6.49 -11.17
N ASN A 72 5.00 -5.33 -10.54
CA ASN A 72 6.00 -4.95 -9.55
C ASN A 72 5.38 -4.08 -8.44
N ILE A 73 6.15 -3.86 -7.38
CA ILE A 73 5.81 -2.96 -6.28
C ILE A 73 6.82 -1.83 -6.29
N GLU A 74 6.33 -0.60 -6.29
CA GLU A 74 7.14 0.61 -6.22
C GLU A 74 6.93 1.33 -4.89
N LEU A 75 8.04 1.72 -4.27
CA LEU A 75 8.07 2.44 -2.99
C LEU A 75 8.43 3.90 -3.24
N GLU A 76 7.43 4.78 -3.21
CA GLU A 76 7.55 6.22 -3.44
C GLU A 76 7.54 6.98 -2.10
N GLY A 77 8.32 8.04 -1.96
CA GLY A 77 8.29 8.92 -0.77
C GLY A 77 8.90 8.38 0.53
N PHE A 78 9.19 7.08 0.63
CA PHE A 78 9.88 6.49 1.79
C PHE A 78 11.39 6.81 1.82
N SER A 79 11.96 6.97 3.01
CA SER A 79 13.42 6.99 3.20
C SER A 79 14.07 5.65 2.84
N ALA A 80 15.36 5.68 2.47
CA ALA A 80 16.12 4.48 2.10
C ALA A 80 16.09 3.35 3.16
N PRO A 81 16.30 3.60 4.48
CA PRO A 81 16.23 2.53 5.47
C PRO A 81 14.81 1.92 5.57
N VAL A 82 13.76 2.74 5.48
CA VAL A 82 12.38 2.24 5.53
C VAL A 82 12.05 1.43 4.27
N LYS A 83 12.53 1.85 3.08
CA LYS A 83 12.41 1.03 1.87
C LYS A 83 13.04 -0.34 2.04
N HIS A 84 14.24 -0.39 2.60
CA HIS A 84 14.93 -1.65 2.85
C HIS A 84 14.14 -2.53 3.82
N GLN A 85 13.62 -1.95 4.91
CA GLN A 85 12.80 -2.67 5.88
C GLN A 85 11.50 -3.21 5.29
N ILE A 86 10.82 -2.42 4.44
CA ILE A 86 9.63 -2.88 3.69
C ILE A 86 10.01 -4.07 2.82
N GLU A 87 11.10 -3.98 2.06
CA GLU A 87 11.53 -5.06 1.18
C GLU A 87 11.88 -6.35 1.93
N CYS A 88 12.63 -6.26 3.03
CA CYS A 88 12.94 -7.42 3.88
C CYS A 88 11.65 -8.05 4.43
N THR A 89 10.72 -7.22 4.92
CA THR A 89 9.42 -7.69 5.42
C THR A 89 8.64 -8.45 4.34
N LEU A 90 8.59 -7.92 3.10
CA LEU A 90 7.90 -8.58 1.99
C LEU A 90 8.59 -9.86 1.52
N ARG A 91 9.90 -10.00 1.74
CA ARG A 91 10.66 -11.24 1.46
C ARG A 91 10.64 -12.24 2.61
N GLY A 92 10.14 -11.85 3.80
CA GLY A 92 10.22 -12.65 5.01
C GLY A 92 11.64 -12.74 5.59
N GLU A 93 12.48 -11.75 5.31
CA GLU A 93 13.83 -11.61 5.83
C GLU A 93 13.81 -10.89 7.19
N GLU A 94 14.73 -11.26 8.08
CA GLU A 94 14.95 -10.50 9.31
C GLU A 94 15.62 -9.17 8.98
N TYR A 95 15.04 -8.07 9.46
CA TYR A 95 15.65 -6.75 9.33
C TYR A 95 16.70 -6.57 10.42
N GLU A 96 17.96 -6.82 10.09
CA GLU A 96 19.10 -6.53 10.97
C GLU A 96 19.48 -5.05 10.86
N ASN A 97 19.40 -4.32 11.98
CA ASN A 97 19.80 -2.90 12.11
C ASN A 97 21.32 -2.74 12.27
#